data_AF-A0A970Y3C0-F1
#
_entry.id   AF-A0A970Y3C0-F1
#
_cell.length_a   1.000
_cell.length_b   1.000
_cell.length_c   1.000
_cell.angle_alpha   90.00
_cell.angle_beta   90.00
_cell.angle_gamma   90.00
#
_symmetry.space_group_name_H-M   'P 1'
#
loop_
_entity.id
_entity.type
_entity.pdbx_description
1 polymer ?
#
loop_
_entity_poly.entity_id
_entity_poly.type
_entity_poly.pdbx_seq_one_letter_code
_entity_poly.pdbx_strand_id
1 'polypeptide(L)' 'MASRRNRDRIGEGIAVGLALGVGLGVAMDNIGVGMAMGVALGVAIGASMSKRSPGDTPPQADDDAD' A
#
# COMPACT_ATOMS: atom_id res chain seq x y z
N MET A 1 -21.79 15.49 11.32
CA MET A 1 -21.27 14.80 10.12
C MET A 1 -19.89 14.24 10.46
N ALA A 2 -19.78 12.95 10.74
CA ALA A 2 -18.49 12.32 10.96
C ALA A 2 -17.82 12.12 9.59
N SER A 3 -16.82 12.94 9.28
CA SER A 3 -16.02 12.81 8.05
C SER A 3 -15.41 11.42 8.02
N ARG A 4 -15.87 10.59 7.07
CA ARG A 4 -15.25 9.30 6.73
C ARG A 4 -13.88 9.63 6.13
N ARG A 5 -12.89 9.79 7.00
CA ARG A 5 -11.49 9.95 6.61
C ARG A 5 -11.11 8.63 5.95
N ASN A 6 -11.10 8.62 4.62
CA ASN A 6 -10.60 7.49 3.86
C ASN A 6 -9.16 7.30 4.34
N ARG A 7 -8.89 6.19 5.04
CA ARG A 7 -7.53 5.89 5.48
C ARG A 7 -6.80 5.49 4.21
N ASP A 8 -5.96 6.38 3.70
CA ASP A 8 -5.12 6.10 2.54
C ASP A 8 -4.02 5.11 2.95
N ARG A 9 -4.40 3.83 3.04
CA ARG A 9 -3.54 2.73 3.50
C ARG A 9 -2.30 2.54 2.62
N ILE A 10 -2.37 3.00 1.36
CA ILE A 10 -1.23 3.03 0.46
C ILE A 10 -0.16 4.02 0.96
N GLY A 11 -0.57 5.21 1.41
CA GLY A 11 0.36 6.21 1.95
C GLY A 11 1.07 5.73 3.20
N GLU A 12 0.36 5.03 4.07
CA GLU A 12 0.93 4.40 5.28
C GLU A 12 1.96 3.31 4.93
N GLY A 13 1.64 2.44 3.97
CA GLY A 13 2.58 1.43 3.47
C GLY A 13 3.86 2.03 2.91
N ILE A 14 3.74 3.07 2.07
CA ILE A 14 4.91 3.77 1.50
C ILE A 14 5.75 4.44 2.58
N ALA A 15 5.15 5.09 3.58
CA ALA A 15 5.89 5.74 4.66
C ALA A 15 6.75 4.73 5.45
N VAL A 16 6.18 3.57 5.80
CA VAL A 16 6.91 2.49 6.49
C VAL A 16 8.00 1.91 5.59
N GLY A 17 7.69 1.62 4.32
CA GLY A 17 8.64 1.07 3.37
C GLY A 17 9.83 2.00 3.13
N LEU A 18 9.61 3.31 3.01
CA LEU A 18 10.68 4.29 2.84
C LEU A 18 11.55 4.42 4.09
N ALA A 19 10.97 4.46 5.29
CA ALA A 19 11.75 4.56 6.53
C ALA A 19 12.69 3.35 6.69
N LEU A 20 12.19 2.14 6.41
CA LEU A 20 13.00 0.92 6.44
C LEU A 20 14.03 0.85 5.31
N GLY A 21 13.61 1.20 4.08
CA GLY A 21 14.47 1.15 2.90
C GLY A 21 15.64 2.13 2.97
N VAL A 22 15.39 3.37 3.42
CA VAL A 22 16.46 4.36 3.63
C VAL A 22 17.38 3.93 4.78
N GLY A 23 16.82 3.45 5.90
CA GLY A 23 17.62 2.97 7.03
C GLY A 23 18.54 1.80 6.65
N LEU A 24 18.02 0.82 5.93
CA LEU A 24 18.80 -0.32 5.42
C LEU A 24 19.79 0.11 4.33
N GLY A 25 19.39 1.00 3.42
CA GLY A 25 20.25 1.52 2.35
C GLY A 25 21.47 2.26 2.90
N VAL A 26 21.28 3.07 3.96
CA VAL A 26 22.39 3.74 4.66
C VAL A 26 23.26 2.72 5.40
N ALA A 27 22.67 1.73 6.06
CA ALA A 27 23.43 0.68 6.75
C ALA A 27 24.26 -0.20 5.80
N MET A 28 23.78 -0.39 4.57
CA MET A 28 24.46 -1.16 3.52
C MET A 28 25.40 -0.31 2.66
N ASP A 29 25.55 0.99 2.94
CA ASP A 29 26.26 1.98 2.10
C ASP A 29 25.79 1.97 0.63
N ASN A 30 24.53 1.56 0.40
CA ASN A 30 23.92 1.45 -0.91
C ASN A 30 22.45 1.87 -0.85
N ILE A 31 22.23 3.18 -0.99
CA ILE A 31 20.90 3.78 -1.00
C ILE A 31 20.04 3.28 -2.18
N GLY A 32 20.65 2.92 -3.31
CA GLY A 32 19.92 2.39 -4.47
C GLY A 32 19.19 1.08 -4.15
N VAL A 33 19.89 0.14 -3.51
CA VAL A 33 19.31 -1.14 -3.09
C VAL A 33 18.26 -0.93 -1.99
N GLY A 34 18.56 -0.08 -1.00
CA GLY A 34 17.63 0.24 0.08
C GLY A 34 16.34 0.87 -0.42
N MET A 35 16.42 1.83 -1.35
CA MET A 35 15.25 2.48 -1.96
C MET A 35 14.43 1.50 -2.81
N ALA A 36 15.08 0.66 -3.62
CA ALA A 36 14.38 -0.33 -4.43
C ALA A 36 13.57 -1.30 -3.56
N MET A 37 14.19 -1.83 -2.49
CA MET A 37 13.49 -2.69 -1.52
C MET A 37 12.41 -1.92 -0.74
N GLY A 38 12.71 -0.71 -0.26
CA GLY A 38 11.78 0.09 0.50
C GLY A 38 10.50 0.44 -0.25
N VAL A 39 10.63 0.82 -1.53
CA VAL A 39 9.47 1.09 -2.41
C VAL A 39 8.71 -0.20 -2.70
N ALA A 40 9.40 -1.30 -3.03
CA ALA A 40 8.75 -2.58 -3.31
C ALA A 40 7.96 -3.09 -2.09
N LEU A 41 8.55 -3.04 -0.89
CA LEU A 41 7.91 -3.44 0.36
C LEU A 41 6.78 -2.50 0.75
N GLY A 42 6.98 -1.18 0.65
CA GLY A 42 5.97 -0.19 1.00
C GLY A 42 4.73 -0.28 0.12
N VAL A 43 4.93 -0.45 -1.19
CA VAL A 43 3.83 -0.70 -2.14
C VAL A 43 3.16 -2.04 -1.87
N ALA A 44 3.92 -3.12 -1.62
CA ALA A 44 3.33 -4.43 -1.33
C ALA A 44 2.47 -4.41 -0.05
N ILE A 45 2.97 -3.79 1.03
CA ILE A 45 2.25 -3.64 2.30
C ILE A 45 1.02 -2.77 2.09
N GLY A 46 1.19 -1.57 1.50
CA GLY A 46 0.09 -0.64 1.23
C GLY A 46 -0.99 -1.26 0.35
N ALA A 47 -0.62 -1.96 -0.72
CA ALA A 47 -1.54 -2.67 -1.60
C ALA A 47 -2.25 -3.84 -0.90
N SER A 48 -1.53 -4.62 -0.08
CA SER A 48 -2.13 -5.72 0.70
C SER A 48 -3.17 -5.22 1.72
N MET A 49 -2.91 -4.06 2.30
CA MET A 49 -3.77 -3.44 3.30
C MET A 49 -4.98 -2.75 2.67
N SER A 50 -4.82 -2.18 1.47
CA SER A 50 -5.92 -1.66 0.64
C SER A 50 -6.84 -2.76 0.14
N LYS A 51 -6.30 -3.95 -0.20
CA LYS A 51 -7.11 -5.13 -0.58
C LYS A 51 -7.99 -5.65 0.55
N ARG A 52 -7.72 -5.27 1.81
CA ARG A 52 -8.55 -5.61 2.98
C ARG A 52 -9.49 -4.48 3.36
N SER A 53 -10.15 -3.85 2.40
CA SER A 53 -11.37 -3.08 2.64
C SER A 53 -12.55 -4.08 2.63
N PRO A 54 -13.15 -4.43 3.79
CA PRO A 54 -14.28 -5.36 3.86
C PRO A 54 -15.59 -4.69 3.40
N GLY A 55 -15.55 -3.92 2.32
CA GLY A 55 -16.65 -3.07 1.87
C GLY A 55 -16.79 -2.93 0.36
N ASP A 56 -15.91 -3.51 -0.44
CA ASP A 56 -16.11 -3.62 -1.89
C ASP A 56 -16.85 -4.92 -2.17
N THR A 57 -18.17 -4.83 -2.01
CA THR A 57 -19.13 -5.73 -2.66
C THR A 57 -18.66 -5.91 -4.12
N PRO A 58 -18.46 -7.15 -4.60
CA PRO A 58 -18.21 -7.38 -6.01
C PRO A 58 -19.27 -6.66 -6.85
N PRO A 59 -18.92 -6.07 -8.01
CA PRO A 59 -19.93 -5.65 -8.96
C PRO A 59 -20.89 -6.83 -9.17
N GLN A 60 -22.15 -6.62 -8.80
CA GLN A 60 -23.20 -7.58 -9.08
C GLN A 60 -23.21 -7.73 -10.60
N ALA A 61 -22.95 -8.96 -11.08
CA ALA A 61 -23.19 -9.28 -12.48
C ALA A 61 -24.67 -8.99 -12.73
N ASP A 62 -24.92 -7.91 -13.44
CA ASP A 62 -26.11 -7.71 -14.23
C ASP A 62 -26.14 -8.84 -15.27
N ASP A 63 -26.67 -9.99 -14.82
CA ASP A 63 -27.26 -11.00 -15.68
C ASP A 63 -28.49 -10.37 -16.35
N ASP A 64 -28.24 -9.48 -17.32
CA ASP A 64 -29.22 -9.06 -18.31
C ASP A 64 -29.47 -10.26 -19.24
N ALA A 65 -30.45 -11.08 -18.83
CA ALA A 65 -31.05 -12.10 -19.66
C ALA A 65 -32.11 -11.45 -20.56
N ASP A 66 -31.78 -11.26 -21.84
CA ASP A 66 -32.72 -11.09 -22.96
C ASP A 66 -32.21 -11.86 -24.19
#